data_AF-A0A6A6RFG4-F1
#
_entry.id   AF-A0A6A6RFG4-F1
#
_cell.length_a   1.000
_cell.length_b   1.000
_cell.length_c   1.000
_cell.angle_alpha   90.00
_cell.angle_beta   90.00
_cell.angle_gamma   90.00
#
_symmetry.space_group_name_H-M   'P 1'
#
loop_
_entity.id
_entity.type
_entity.pdbx_description
1 polymer ?
#
loop_
_entity_poly.entity_id
_entity_poly.type
_entity_poly.pdbx_seq_one_letter_code
_entity_poly.pdbx_strand_id
1 'polypeptide(L)'
;MPDVPRIESSYEPEWSKIPPSVLHKFQSFAAESVDWTTRESLPVSSKLPIEAALEGFDWSVQAQKVSETGEPLEGTPTEDCGSSMLEDSFPLAGDKSGRNYDKLRDAPGMNLDFPANANILAAEFAAFLPNARLAYPVAERLISNGFDYRVLAYMINTLRDMPNGFIETNSILKGMQITMRLGPQAGCPRENWTRAKQAEQIPDSWDENNVSTEGYQPRYRTHPNKKANLSTGPMRLVDPVPFKDLARGVQQFPQGKDCGDLTCCVRYHLRHPNEDWVYPTDFANLIDHIGGPMRISDHHTDYEAFMRWEAAMTSGVKPEN
;
A
#
# COMPACT_ATOMS: atom_id res chain seq x y z
N MET A 1 8.87 -34.06 52.77
CA MET A 1 8.08 -33.11 51.95
C MET A 1 6.66 -33.65 51.88
N PRO A 2 5.63 -32.84 52.15
CA PRO A 2 4.24 -33.30 52.10
C PRO A 2 3.68 -33.29 50.68
N ASP A 3 2.78 -34.24 50.43
CA ASP A 3 2.04 -34.48 49.20
C ASP A 3 1.17 -33.28 48.76
N VAL A 4 1.23 -32.95 47.47
CA VAL A 4 0.34 -32.00 46.80
C VAL A 4 -0.63 -32.80 45.93
N PRO A 5 -1.96 -32.65 46.09
CA PRO A 5 -2.92 -33.38 45.28
C PRO A 5 -3.04 -32.81 43.86
N ARG A 6 -3.08 -33.73 42.90
CA ARG A 6 -3.23 -33.48 41.45
C ARG A 6 -4.71 -33.24 41.14
N ILE A 7 -5.03 -32.05 40.62
CA ILE A 7 -6.37 -31.72 40.11
C ILE A 7 -6.39 -32.00 38.61
N GLU A 8 -7.14 -33.02 38.19
CA GLU A 8 -7.51 -33.25 36.79
C GLU A 8 -8.88 -32.57 36.54
N SER A 9 -8.92 -31.65 35.59
CA SER A 9 -10.14 -30.96 35.15
C SER A 9 -10.39 -31.31 33.69
N SER A 10 -11.22 -32.32 33.45
CA SER A 10 -11.77 -32.65 32.14
C SER A 10 -13.10 -31.92 31.92
N TYR A 11 -13.11 -30.93 31.05
CA TYR A 11 -14.32 -30.26 30.58
C TYR A 11 -14.71 -30.86 29.22
N GLU A 12 -15.82 -31.61 29.19
CA GLU A 12 -16.49 -32.00 27.93
C GLU A 12 -17.85 -31.28 27.85
N PRO A 13 -18.16 -30.59 26.74
CA PRO A 13 -19.46 -29.95 26.58
C PRO A 13 -20.54 -30.95 26.14
N GLU A 14 -21.64 -31.01 26.90
CA GLU A 14 -22.86 -31.78 26.60
C GLU A 14 -23.60 -31.21 25.36
N TRP A 15 -23.56 -31.92 24.24
CA TRP A 15 -24.29 -31.59 23.00
C TRP A 15 -25.77 -32.03 22.98
N SER A 16 -26.32 -32.45 24.10
CA SER A 16 -27.64 -33.10 24.18
C SER A 16 -28.84 -32.15 24.36
N LYS A 17 -28.70 -30.84 24.08
CA LYS A 17 -29.77 -29.85 24.29
C LYS A 17 -30.06 -28.93 23.10
N ILE A 18 -30.10 -29.47 21.88
CA ILE A 18 -30.59 -28.73 20.71
C ILE A 18 -31.95 -29.32 20.24
N PRO A 19 -33.04 -28.53 20.17
CA PRO A 19 -34.37 -29.02 19.81
C PRO A 19 -34.49 -29.47 18.33
N PRO A 20 -35.34 -30.47 18.00
CA PRO A 20 -35.49 -31.02 16.64
C PRO A 20 -36.20 -30.14 15.61
N SER A 21 -36.50 -28.87 15.90
CA SER A 21 -37.32 -28.00 15.04
C SER A 21 -36.55 -27.22 13.97
N VAL A 22 -35.26 -27.53 13.74
CA VAL A 22 -34.39 -26.79 12.80
C VAL A 22 -34.02 -27.62 11.56
N LEU A 23 -34.62 -28.80 11.36
CA LEU A 23 -34.49 -29.58 10.11
C LEU A 23 -35.84 -29.67 9.39
N HIS A 24 -36.05 -28.79 8.40
CA HIS A 24 -36.65 -29.04 7.07
C HIS A 24 -37.32 -27.79 6.48
N LYS A 25 -36.69 -27.22 5.44
CA LYS A 25 -37.22 -26.40 4.33
C LYS A 25 -35.98 -25.80 3.65
N PHE A 26 -35.56 -26.16 2.44
CA PHE A 26 -36.27 -26.13 1.17
C PHE A 26 -35.55 -27.01 0.13
N GLN A 27 -36.33 -27.70 -0.71
CA GLN A 27 -35.95 -28.02 -2.09
C GLN A 27 -37.03 -27.42 -2.99
N SER A 28 -36.67 -26.48 -3.88
CA SER A 28 -37.03 -26.48 -5.32
C SER A 28 -36.77 -25.11 -6.00
N PHE A 29 -35.83 -25.14 -6.95
CA PHE A 29 -35.69 -24.38 -8.21
C PHE A 29 -35.68 -22.83 -8.31
N ALA A 30 -34.56 -22.38 -8.91
CA ALA A 30 -34.40 -21.34 -9.95
C ALA A 30 -33.87 -19.94 -9.54
N ALA A 31 -32.89 -19.50 -10.35
CA ALA A 31 -32.05 -18.29 -10.31
C ALA A 31 -30.94 -18.29 -9.25
N GLU A 32 -29.72 -18.64 -9.66
CA GLU A 32 -28.50 -18.62 -8.84
C GLU A 32 -28.14 -17.18 -8.43
N SER A 33 -28.55 -16.78 -7.23
CA SER A 33 -27.92 -15.70 -6.48
C SER A 33 -26.67 -16.25 -5.81
N VAL A 34 -25.50 -15.78 -6.20
CA VAL A 34 -24.25 -16.06 -5.48
C VAL A 34 -24.33 -15.41 -4.10
N ASP A 35 -24.21 -16.21 -3.05
CA ASP A 35 -24.10 -15.76 -1.66
C ASP A 35 -22.64 -15.34 -1.39
N TRP A 36 -22.44 -14.04 -1.18
CA TRP A 36 -21.12 -13.41 -0.99
C TRP A 36 -20.63 -13.42 0.46
N THR A 37 -21.40 -13.99 1.39
CA THR A 37 -21.15 -13.81 2.84
C THR A 37 -20.24 -14.87 3.48
N THR A 38 -19.98 -16.00 2.81
CA THR A 38 -18.99 -17.01 3.24
C THR A 38 -17.81 -17.07 2.29
N ARG A 39 -16.80 -16.24 2.56
CA ARG A 39 -15.62 -15.98 1.69
C ARG A 39 -14.49 -17.02 1.83
N GLU A 40 -14.74 -18.16 2.49
CA GLU A 40 -13.76 -19.26 2.65
C GLU A 40 -13.88 -20.34 1.56
N SER A 41 -14.87 -20.28 0.66
CA SER A 41 -15.09 -21.29 -0.38
C SER A 41 -14.77 -20.80 -1.79
N LEU A 42 -13.64 -20.10 -1.98
CA LEU A 42 -13.06 -20.00 -3.32
C LEU A 42 -12.31 -21.31 -3.60
N PRO A 43 -12.59 -22.03 -4.71
CA PRO A 43 -11.87 -23.25 -5.03
C PRO A 43 -10.38 -22.93 -5.23
N VAL A 44 -9.57 -23.38 -4.29
CA VAL A 44 -8.12 -23.54 -4.47
C VAL A 44 -7.96 -24.49 -5.67
N SER A 45 -7.33 -24.02 -6.75
CA SER A 45 -7.20 -24.70 -8.04
C SER A 45 -8.37 -24.51 -9.02
N SER A 46 -8.47 -23.30 -9.56
CA SER A 46 -8.44 -23.20 -11.02
C SER A 46 -7.48 -22.09 -11.39
N LYS A 47 -6.57 -22.37 -12.34
CA LYS A 47 -5.79 -21.33 -13.00
C LYS A 47 -6.81 -20.42 -13.69
N LEU A 48 -7.22 -19.35 -13.02
CA LEU A 48 -8.04 -18.31 -13.64
C LEU A 48 -7.19 -17.62 -14.72
N PRO A 49 -7.72 -17.41 -15.93
CA PRO A 49 -6.95 -16.88 -17.02
C PRO A 49 -6.87 -15.35 -16.87
N ILE A 50 -6.01 -14.89 -15.96
CA ILE A 50 -5.60 -13.48 -15.91
C ILE A 50 -4.94 -13.11 -17.26
N GLU A 51 -4.28 -14.06 -17.91
CA GLU A 51 -3.69 -13.89 -19.25
C GLU A 51 -4.76 -13.60 -20.32
N ALA A 52 -5.94 -14.24 -20.29
CA ALA A 52 -6.99 -14.03 -21.30
C ALA A 52 -7.71 -12.66 -21.17
N ALA A 53 -7.75 -12.08 -19.97
CA ALA A 53 -8.30 -10.74 -19.77
C ALA A 53 -7.30 -9.63 -20.16
N LEU A 54 -5.99 -9.94 -20.18
CA LEU A 54 -4.92 -8.99 -20.51
C LEU A 54 -4.52 -9.02 -21.99
N GLU A 55 -4.73 -10.15 -22.69
CA GLU A 55 -4.38 -10.31 -24.12
C GLU A 55 -5.19 -9.40 -25.08
N GLY A 56 -6.34 -8.86 -24.65
CA GLY A 56 -7.18 -7.98 -25.46
C GLY A 56 -7.00 -6.48 -25.19
N PHE A 57 -6.14 -6.09 -24.25
CA PHE A 57 -6.02 -4.70 -23.80
C PHE A 57 -4.94 -3.96 -24.61
N ASP A 58 -5.34 -2.99 -25.42
CA ASP A 58 -4.43 -2.13 -26.18
C ASP A 58 -3.76 -1.11 -25.26
N TRP A 59 -2.47 -1.32 -24.97
CA TRP A 59 -1.67 -0.49 -24.09
C TRP A 59 -1.19 0.83 -24.73
N SER A 60 -1.55 1.12 -25.98
CA SER A 60 -1.07 2.31 -26.70
C SER A 60 -1.88 3.57 -26.41
N VAL A 61 -1.91 4.03 -25.16
CA VAL A 61 -2.45 5.36 -24.83
C VAL A 61 -1.38 6.43 -25.12
N GLN A 62 -1.63 7.24 -26.14
CA GLN A 62 -0.78 8.37 -26.51
C GLN A 62 -0.81 9.47 -25.44
N ALA A 63 0.37 9.87 -24.97
CA ALA A 63 0.55 10.99 -24.07
C ALA A 63 0.05 12.30 -24.73
N GLN A 64 -0.98 12.92 -24.16
CA GLN A 64 -1.42 14.25 -24.56
C GLN A 64 -0.32 15.28 -24.27
N LYS A 65 0.15 15.93 -25.33
CA LYS A 65 1.13 17.02 -25.28
C LYS A 65 0.37 18.32 -24.95
N VAL A 66 0.40 18.73 -23.68
CA VAL A 66 -0.12 20.03 -23.24
C VAL A 66 0.95 21.08 -23.52
N SER A 67 0.61 22.08 -24.35
CA SER A 67 1.45 23.25 -24.61
C SER A 67 1.13 24.34 -23.60
N GLU A 68 2.12 24.76 -22.81
CA GLU A 68 2.01 25.91 -21.91
C GLU A 68 2.90 27.06 -22.39
N THR A 69 2.26 28.21 -22.65
CA THR A 69 2.88 29.54 -22.69
C THR A 69 2.30 30.34 -21.53
N GLY A 70 3.13 30.66 -20.54
CA GLY A 70 2.75 31.51 -19.41
C GLY A 70 3.95 32.25 -18.83
N GLU A 71 3.88 33.58 -18.85
CA GLU A 71 4.92 34.50 -18.36
C GLU A 71 4.95 34.59 -16.82
N PRO A 72 6.11 34.90 -16.21
CA PRO A 72 6.26 34.98 -14.76
C PRO A 72 5.87 36.37 -14.21
N LEU A 73 5.14 36.38 -13.09
CA LEU A 73 4.89 37.57 -12.27
C LEU A 73 5.89 37.63 -11.10
N GLU A 74 6.50 38.80 -10.92
CA GLU A 74 7.42 39.13 -9.82
C GLU A 74 6.66 39.36 -8.49
N GLY A 75 7.19 38.79 -7.40
CA GLY A 75 6.64 38.91 -6.05
C GLY A 75 7.73 38.98 -4.98
N THR A 76 7.50 39.87 -4.01
CA THR A 76 8.38 40.52 -3.02
C THR A 76 9.06 39.65 -1.94
N PRO A 77 10.10 40.14 -1.25
CA PRO A 77 10.92 39.36 -0.33
C PRO A 77 10.28 39.25 1.08
N THR A 78 10.17 38.01 1.57
CA THR A 78 9.84 37.69 2.97
C THR A 78 11.08 37.32 3.77
N GLU A 79 11.10 37.80 5.01
CA GLU A 79 12.21 37.77 5.96
C GLU A 79 12.65 36.36 6.38
N ASP A 80 13.96 36.26 6.57
CA ASP A 80 14.77 35.05 6.67
C ASP A 80 14.92 34.61 8.15
N CYS A 81 14.29 33.50 8.54
CA CYS A 81 14.59 32.81 9.78
C CYS A 81 15.73 31.82 9.53
N GLY A 82 16.94 32.25 9.85
CA GLY A 82 18.18 31.48 9.70
C GLY A 82 18.18 30.20 10.53
N SER A 83 17.94 29.07 9.86
CA SER A 83 18.46 27.77 10.27
C SER A 83 19.33 27.24 9.13
N SER A 84 20.64 27.44 9.28
CA SER A 84 21.69 26.84 8.47
C SER A 84 21.73 25.33 8.72
N MET A 85 20.89 24.58 8.00
CA MET A 85 20.99 23.13 7.84
C MET A 85 21.34 22.87 6.37
N LEU A 86 22.61 22.56 6.14
CA LEU A 86 23.18 21.84 4.99
C LEU A 86 22.37 21.95 3.69
N GLU A 87 22.72 22.93 2.87
CA GLU A 87 22.42 22.94 1.44
C GLU A 87 23.19 21.79 0.75
N ASP A 88 22.68 20.55 0.86
CA ASP A 88 23.01 19.48 -0.09
C ASP A 88 22.25 19.75 -1.40
N SER A 89 22.55 20.89 -2.03
CA SER A 89 22.28 21.10 -3.44
C SER A 89 23.21 20.19 -4.23
N PHE A 90 22.76 18.95 -4.49
CA PHE A 90 23.43 18.03 -5.39
C PHE A 90 23.63 18.72 -6.75
N PRO A 91 24.87 18.99 -7.18
CA PRO A 91 25.11 19.64 -8.45
C PRO A 91 24.71 18.69 -9.58
N LEU A 92 23.76 19.12 -10.42
CA LEU A 92 23.43 18.49 -11.69
C LEU A 92 24.57 18.76 -12.69
N ALA A 93 25.67 18.03 -12.52
CA ALA A 93 26.81 18.05 -13.43
C ALA A 93 26.72 16.86 -14.40
N GLY A 94 26.55 17.17 -15.70
CA GLY A 94 26.95 16.29 -16.81
C GLY A 94 26.04 15.10 -17.09
N ASP A 95 25.04 15.32 -17.94
CA ASP A 95 24.08 14.33 -18.46
C ASP A 95 24.74 13.35 -19.46
N LYS A 96 25.51 12.38 -18.93
CA LYS A 96 26.12 11.27 -19.72
C LYS A 96 25.93 9.90 -19.09
N SER A 97 24.98 9.76 -18.19
CA SER A 97 24.53 8.43 -17.78
C SER A 97 23.02 8.47 -17.74
N GLY A 98 22.37 7.81 -18.71
CA GLY A 98 20.97 7.41 -18.64
C GLY A 98 20.76 6.44 -17.49
N ARG A 99 21.10 6.87 -16.27
CA ARG A 99 20.89 6.14 -15.04
C ARG A 99 19.39 6.17 -14.85
N ASN A 100 18.83 4.99 -15.05
CA ASN A 100 17.42 4.72 -15.08
C ASN A 100 16.89 4.77 -13.63
N TYR A 101 16.85 5.97 -13.05
CA TYR A 101 16.53 6.23 -11.64
C TYR A 101 15.05 6.10 -11.31
N ASP A 102 14.19 6.18 -12.33
CA ASP A 102 12.74 6.08 -12.17
C ASP A 102 12.25 4.66 -12.47
N LYS A 103 12.58 3.73 -11.57
CA LYS A 103 12.19 2.32 -11.69
C LYS A 103 10.67 2.12 -11.61
N LEU A 104 9.97 3.03 -10.94
CA LEU A 104 8.54 2.95 -10.62
C LEU A 104 7.71 3.97 -11.41
N ARG A 105 8.14 4.32 -12.63
CA ARG A 105 7.50 5.34 -13.47
C ARG A 105 6.06 5.02 -13.88
N ASP A 106 5.72 3.74 -13.89
CA ASP A 106 4.44 3.16 -14.27
C ASP A 106 3.49 3.02 -13.07
N ALA A 107 4.01 3.17 -11.85
CA ALA A 107 3.23 3.20 -10.63
C ALA A 107 2.66 4.61 -10.38
N PRO A 108 1.59 4.73 -9.58
CA PRO A 108 1.06 6.03 -9.20
C PRO A 108 2.11 6.92 -8.54
N GLY A 109 1.99 8.23 -8.76
CA GLY A 109 2.93 9.22 -8.23
C GLY A 109 2.89 9.30 -6.70
N MET A 110 4.00 9.74 -6.10
CA MET A 110 4.16 9.84 -4.63
C MET A 110 3.23 10.85 -3.94
N ASN A 111 2.52 11.68 -4.71
CA ASN A 111 1.63 12.73 -4.23
C ASN A 111 0.15 12.39 -4.42
N LEU A 112 -0.16 11.14 -4.80
CA LEU A 112 -1.54 10.66 -4.81
C LEU A 112 -2.07 10.63 -3.37
N ASP A 113 -3.25 11.21 -3.17
CA ASP A 113 -3.91 11.27 -1.86
C ASP A 113 -4.32 9.86 -1.35
N PHE A 114 -4.62 9.77 -0.06
CA PHE A 114 -5.12 8.55 0.58
C PHE A 114 -6.62 8.68 0.90
N PRO A 115 -7.39 7.58 0.81
CA PRO A 115 -8.77 7.56 1.26
C PRO A 115 -8.83 7.69 2.78
N ALA A 116 -9.86 8.39 3.28
CA ALA A 116 -10.00 8.69 4.70
C ALA A 116 -10.25 7.43 5.56
N ASN A 117 -10.94 6.41 5.04
CA ASN A 117 -11.35 5.23 5.82
C ASN A 117 -10.97 3.94 5.08
N ALA A 118 -9.68 3.74 4.82
CA ALA A 118 -9.23 2.51 4.16
C ALA A 118 -8.23 1.74 5.01
N ASN A 119 -8.33 0.43 4.93
CA ASN A 119 -7.29 -0.48 5.38
C ASN A 119 -6.46 -0.87 4.17
N ILE A 120 -5.23 -0.36 4.10
CA ILE A 120 -4.28 -0.68 3.02
C ILE A 120 -3.12 -1.45 3.62
N LEU A 121 -2.89 -2.68 3.16
CA LEU A 121 -1.85 -3.57 3.71
C LEU A 121 -0.47 -3.26 3.11
N ALA A 122 0.62 -3.67 3.78
CA ALA A 122 1.99 -3.50 3.26
C ALA A 122 2.19 -4.07 1.84
N ALA A 123 1.59 -5.23 1.55
CA ALA A 123 1.65 -5.84 0.21
C ALA A 123 0.86 -5.03 -0.84
N GLU A 124 -0.22 -4.37 -0.44
CA GLU A 124 -1.00 -3.49 -1.33
C GLU A 124 -0.24 -2.19 -1.62
N PHE A 125 0.46 -1.64 -0.63
CA PHE A 125 1.40 -0.55 -0.88
C PHE A 125 2.50 -0.99 -1.86
N ALA A 126 3.12 -2.15 -1.66
CA ALA A 126 4.16 -2.64 -2.55
C ALA A 126 3.67 -2.88 -3.99
N ALA A 127 2.46 -3.45 -4.14
CA ALA A 127 1.87 -3.76 -5.44
C ALA A 127 1.30 -2.53 -6.15
N PHE A 128 0.40 -1.77 -5.51
CA PHE A 128 -0.40 -0.74 -6.18
C PHE A 128 0.13 0.68 -5.97
N LEU A 129 0.75 0.95 -4.81
CA LEU A 129 1.14 2.30 -4.40
C LEU A 129 2.61 2.37 -3.95
N PRO A 130 3.59 1.81 -4.69
CA PRO A 130 4.96 1.68 -4.17
C PRO A 130 5.58 3.03 -3.86
N ASN A 131 5.21 4.11 -4.57
CA ASN A 131 5.67 5.48 -4.32
C ASN A 131 5.07 6.14 -3.06
N ALA A 132 3.98 5.62 -2.51
CA ALA A 132 3.41 6.09 -1.25
C ALA A 132 4.36 5.91 -0.07
N ARG A 133 5.35 5.01 -0.17
CA ARG A 133 6.43 4.84 0.83
C ARG A 133 7.22 6.13 1.11
N LEU A 134 7.15 7.13 0.22
CA LEU A 134 7.81 8.42 0.38
C LEU A 134 6.94 9.45 1.13
N ALA A 135 5.71 9.08 1.52
CA ALA A 135 4.89 9.83 2.46
C ALA A 135 5.29 9.46 3.89
N TYR A 136 5.40 10.46 4.78
CA TYR A 136 5.79 10.26 6.17
C TYR A 136 4.95 9.21 6.91
N PRO A 137 3.60 9.28 6.94
CA PRO A 137 2.82 8.35 7.75
C PRO A 137 2.92 6.90 7.25
N VAL A 138 3.10 6.70 5.94
CA VAL A 138 3.37 5.35 5.39
C VAL A 138 4.75 4.87 5.83
N ALA A 139 5.79 5.71 5.69
CA ALA A 139 7.13 5.33 6.09
C ALA A 139 7.23 5.02 7.59
N GLU A 140 6.62 5.87 8.43
CA GLU A 140 6.59 5.68 9.88
C GLU A 140 5.87 4.39 10.26
N ARG A 141 4.72 4.11 9.64
CA ARG A 141 3.98 2.86 9.89
C ARG A 141 4.79 1.63 9.55
N LEU A 142 5.32 1.55 8.33
CA LEU A 142 6.08 0.39 7.91
C LEU A 142 7.31 0.18 8.81
N ILE A 143 8.09 1.24 9.08
CA ILE A 143 9.30 1.17 9.92
C ILE A 143 8.97 0.75 11.35
N SER A 144 7.89 1.28 11.93
CA SER A 144 7.50 0.96 13.31
C SER A 144 6.99 -0.48 13.43
N ASN A 145 6.39 -1.03 12.37
CA ASN A 145 5.85 -2.39 12.33
C ASN A 145 6.86 -3.44 11.79
N GLY A 146 8.16 -3.22 12.00
CA GLY A 146 9.19 -4.23 11.71
C GLY A 146 9.72 -4.25 10.27
N PHE A 147 9.48 -3.21 9.46
CA PHE A 147 9.99 -3.12 8.09
C PHE A 147 11.49 -3.37 7.96
N ASP A 148 11.84 -4.15 6.93
CA ASP A 148 13.18 -4.23 6.34
C ASP A 148 13.13 -3.75 4.87
N TYR A 149 13.99 -2.79 4.54
CA TYR A 149 14.10 -2.22 3.21
C TYR A 149 14.50 -3.24 2.13
N ARG A 150 15.17 -4.34 2.51
CA ARG A 150 15.46 -5.48 1.62
C ARG A 150 14.18 -6.25 1.29
N VAL A 151 13.35 -6.49 2.31
CA VAL A 151 12.08 -7.21 2.16
C VAL A 151 11.10 -6.37 1.32
N LEU A 152 10.96 -5.07 1.58
CA LEU A 152 10.09 -4.22 0.74
C LEU A 152 10.59 -4.15 -0.72
N ALA A 153 11.91 -4.05 -0.95
CA ALA A 153 12.45 -4.11 -2.31
C ALA A 153 12.10 -5.44 -2.97
N TYR A 154 12.23 -6.56 -2.24
CA TYR A 154 11.85 -7.88 -2.72
C TYR A 154 10.35 -7.98 -3.04
N MET A 155 9.47 -7.47 -2.16
CA MET A 155 8.02 -7.40 -2.39
C MET A 155 7.70 -6.63 -3.67
N ILE A 156 8.23 -5.41 -3.83
CA ILE A 156 7.98 -4.58 -5.02
C ILE A 156 8.48 -5.28 -6.28
N ASN A 157 9.70 -5.82 -6.27
CA ASN A 157 10.29 -6.53 -7.42
C ASN A 157 9.56 -7.84 -7.77
N THR A 158 8.79 -8.40 -6.83
CA THR A 158 8.01 -9.63 -7.05
C THR A 158 6.59 -9.33 -7.52
N LEU A 159 5.96 -8.32 -6.93
CA LEU A 159 4.57 -7.95 -7.20
C LEU A 159 4.43 -7.08 -8.45
N ARG A 160 5.51 -6.44 -8.90
CA ARG A 160 5.49 -5.52 -10.05
C ARG A 160 6.51 -5.89 -11.12
N ASP A 161 6.09 -5.75 -12.38
CA ASP A 161 6.99 -5.67 -13.51
C ASP A 161 7.37 -4.21 -13.75
N MET A 162 8.67 -3.92 -13.72
CA MET A 162 9.19 -2.57 -13.85
C MET A 162 9.96 -2.43 -15.16
N PRO A 163 9.50 -1.59 -16.11
CA PRO A 163 10.09 -1.52 -17.45
C PRO A 163 11.54 -1.01 -17.44
N ASN A 164 11.94 -0.39 -16.34
CA ASN A 164 13.27 0.18 -16.14
C ASN A 164 14.19 -0.74 -15.31
N GLY A 165 13.78 -2.00 -15.08
CA GLY A 165 14.46 -2.98 -14.26
C GLY A 165 14.11 -2.86 -12.77
N PHE A 166 14.66 -3.78 -11.98
CA PHE A 166 14.37 -3.86 -10.55
C PHE A 166 14.75 -2.62 -9.76
N ILE A 167 13.96 -2.33 -8.72
CA ILE A 167 14.29 -1.32 -7.73
C ILE A 167 15.37 -1.85 -6.80
N GLU A 168 16.41 -1.05 -6.63
CA GLU A 168 17.52 -1.40 -5.75
C GLU A 168 17.14 -1.14 -4.29
N THR A 169 17.57 -2.07 -3.43
CA THR A 169 17.50 -1.98 -1.97
C THR A 169 17.99 -0.64 -1.41
N ASN A 170 19.10 -0.11 -1.94
CA ASN A 170 19.64 1.18 -1.49
C ASN A 170 18.72 2.36 -1.85
N SER A 171 18.00 2.28 -2.97
CA SER A 171 17.02 3.31 -3.36
C SER A 171 15.83 3.34 -2.40
N ILE A 172 15.31 2.18 -1.99
CA ILE A 172 14.28 2.08 -0.95
C ILE A 172 14.80 2.67 0.37
N LEU A 173 15.98 2.23 0.82
CA LEU A 173 16.58 2.70 2.07
C LEU A 173 16.73 4.23 2.09
N LYS A 174 17.33 4.82 1.04
CA LYS A 174 17.56 6.27 0.98
C LYS A 174 16.25 7.07 0.94
N GLY A 175 15.27 6.64 0.15
CA GLY A 175 13.97 7.29 0.09
C GLY A 175 13.26 7.32 1.44
N MET A 176 13.24 6.19 2.14
CA MET A 176 12.63 6.08 3.47
C MET A 176 13.41 6.89 4.51
N GLN A 177 14.75 6.85 4.51
CA GLN A 177 15.57 7.63 5.44
C GLN A 177 15.35 9.14 5.28
N ILE A 178 15.30 9.63 4.03
CA ILE A 178 15.01 11.04 3.76
C ILE A 178 13.64 11.40 4.32
N THR A 179 12.62 10.59 4.00
CA THR A 179 11.24 10.79 4.46
C THR A 179 11.15 10.88 5.98
N MET A 180 11.78 9.94 6.70
CA MET A 180 11.76 9.93 8.16
C MET A 180 12.51 11.09 8.79
N ARG A 181 13.65 11.50 8.23
CA ARG A 181 14.43 12.65 8.73
C ARG A 181 13.69 13.96 8.58
N LEU A 182 12.89 14.11 7.52
CA LEU A 182 12.10 15.32 7.31
C LEU A 182 10.92 15.44 8.27
N GLY A 183 10.44 14.34 8.85
CA GLY A 183 9.43 14.35 9.93
C GLY A 183 7.98 14.47 9.44
N PRO A 184 7.01 14.48 10.37
CA PRO A 184 5.58 14.56 10.03
C PRO A 184 5.17 15.94 9.51
N GLN A 185 5.92 16.98 9.88
CA GLN A 185 5.57 18.37 9.64
C GLN A 185 6.67 19.10 8.88
N ALA A 186 6.25 19.84 7.84
CA ALA A 186 7.11 20.68 7.05
C ALA A 186 7.92 21.65 7.91
N GLY A 187 9.25 21.63 7.76
CA GLY A 187 10.15 22.50 8.52
C GLY A 187 10.46 22.03 9.94
N CYS A 188 9.95 20.87 10.35
CA CYS A 188 10.22 20.27 11.65
C CYS A 188 10.91 18.89 11.47
N PRO A 189 12.17 18.86 10.98
CA PRO A 189 12.89 17.61 10.79
C PRO A 189 13.11 16.90 12.12
N ARG A 190 13.14 15.56 12.09
CA ARG A 190 13.47 14.74 13.26
C ARG A 190 14.97 14.80 13.51
N GLU A 191 15.34 15.45 14.61
CA GLU A 191 16.75 15.59 14.99
C GLU A 191 17.39 14.22 15.26
N ASN A 192 18.57 13.99 14.68
CA ASN A 192 19.36 12.78 14.90
C ASN A 192 18.62 11.45 14.66
N TRP A 193 17.58 11.46 13.82
CA TRP A 193 16.84 10.24 13.49
C TRP A 193 17.75 9.24 12.77
N THR A 194 17.74 8.01 13.28
CA THR A 194 18.34 6.84 12.64
C THR A 194 17.40 5.67 12.79
N ARG A 195 17.48 4.68 11.88
CA ARG A 195 16.70 3.44 12.00
C ARG A 195 16.92 2.75 13.36
N ALA A 196 18.15 2.76 13.88
CA ALA A 196 18.49 2.15 15.16
C ALA A 196 17.78 2.83 16.36
N LYS A 197 17.48 4.13 16.24
CA LYS A 197 16.77 4.90 17.27
C LYS A 197 15.26 4.95 17.07
N GLN A 198 14.71 4.30 16.03
CA GLN A 198 13.27 4.38 15.78
C GLN A 198 12.48 3.81 16.95
N ALA A 199 12.88 2.67 17.52
CA ALA A 199 12.15 2.02 18.62
C ALA A 199 11.98 2.93 19.85
N GLU A 200 12.96 3.81 20.13
CA GLU A 200 12.91 4.79 21.22
C GLU A 200 11.97 5.98 20.93
N GLN A 201 11.57 6.14 19.67
CA GLN A 201 10.77 7.27 19.20
C GLN A 201 9.36 6.85 18.76
N ILE A 202 9.00 5.56 18.91
CA ILE A 202 7.63 5.08 18.72
C ILE A 202 6.81 5.55 19.93
N PRO A 203 5.69 6.27 19.74
CA PRO A 203 4.83 6.66 20.85
C PRO A 203 4.25 5.45 21.58
N ASP A 204 4.05 5.55 22.90
CA ASP A 204 3.39 4.48 23.69
C ASP A 204 1.96 4.16 23.20
N SER A 205 1.34 5.11 22.49
CA SER A 205 0.01 4.94 21.88
C SER A 205 0.04 4.28 20.50
N TRP A 206 1.20 3.81 20.02
CA TRP A 206 1.31 3.16 18.72
C TRP A 206 0.62 1.80 18.74
N ASP A 207 -0.32 1.59 17.82
CA ASP A 207 -0.97 0.30 17.61
C ASP A 207 -0.38 -0.38 16.38
N GLU A 208 0.40 -1.44 16.60
CA GLU A 208 1.04 -2.23 15.55
C GLU A 208 0.03 -2.99 14.66
N ASN A 209 -1.21 -3.20 15.15
CA ASN A 209 -2.26 -3.87 14.41
C ASN A 209 -3.06 -2.92 13.52
N ASN A 210 -2.84 -1.61 13.66
CA ASN A 210 -3.57 -0.61 12.89
C ASN A 210 -3.03 -0.52 11.45
N VAL A 211 -3.84 -1.01 10.51
CA VAL A 211 -3.57 -0.94 9.06
C VAL A 211 -4.35 0.17 8.34
N SER A 212 -5.04 1.03 9.11
CA SER A 212 -5.80 2.16 8.57
C SER A 212 -4.87 3.21 7.94
N THR A 213 -5.36 3.87 6.90
CA THR A 213 -4.74 5.08 6.31
C THR A 213 -5.47 6.35 6.70
N GLU A 214 -6.33 6.29 7.71
CA GLU A 214 -7.04 7.47 8.19
C GLU A 214 -6.09 8.58 8.62
N GLY A 215 -6.35 9.79 8.13
CA GLY A 215 -5.52 10.96 8.38
C GLY A 215 -4.17 10.98 7.64
N TYR A 216 -3.87 9.98 6.80
CA TYR A 216 -2.60 9.94 6.08
C TYR A 216 -2.53 11.11 5.10
N GLN A 217 -1.37 11.78 5.13
CA GLN A 217 -1.08 12.88 4.23
C GLN A 217 -0.04 12.45 3.18
N PRO A 218 -0.24 12.80 1.90
CA PRO A 218 0.75 12.55 0.86
C PRO A 218 1.97 13.43 1.05
N ARG A 219 3.04 13.08 0.32
CA ARG A 219 4.35 13.70 0.47
C ARG A 219 4.33 15.23 0.29
N TYR A 220 3.53 15.76 -0.63
CA TYR A 220 3.47 17.21 -0.83
C TYR A 220 2.96 18.01 0.37
N ARG A 221 2.19 17.37 1.27
CA ARG A 221 1.71 18.01 2.51
C ARG A 221 2.70 17.90 3.65
N THR A 222 3.31 16.72 3.81
CA THR A 222 4.30 16.49 4.89
C THR A 222 5.65 17.14 4.58
N HIS A 223 6.02 17.19 3.29
CA HIS A 223 7.32 17.65 2.80
C HIS A 223 7.19 18.62 1.60
N PRO A 224 6.49 19.76 1.74
CA PRO A 224 6.40 20.74 0.68
C PRO A 224 7.78 21.26 0.36
N ASN A 225 8.24 21.05 -0.87
CA ASN A 225 9.44 21.72 -1.36
C ASN A 225 9.05 23.14 -1.75
N LYS A 226 9.46 24.15 -0.96
CA LYS A 226 9.14 25.56 -1.19
C LYS A 226 9.51 26.06 -2.60
N LYS A 227 10.51 25.43 -3.24
CA LYS A 227 10.98 25.78 -4.59
C LYS A 227 10.32 24.93 -5.68
N ALA A 228 9.59 23.87 -5.33
CA ALA A 228 8.92 23.05 -6.32
C ALA A 228 7.60 23.68 -6.73
N ASN A 229 7.36 23.72 -8.03
CA ASN A 229 6.07 24.09 -8.55
C ASN A 229 5.08 22.92 -8.32
N LEU A 230 3.88 23.20 -7.79
CA LEU A 230 2.84 22.20 -7.58
C LEU A 230 2.05 21.89 -8.86
N SER A 231 2.14 22.73 -9.90
CA SER A 231 1.58 22.44 -11.22
C SER A 231 2.57 21.64 -12.09
N THR A 232 3.87 21.81 -11.85
CA THR A 232 4.93 21.20 -12.68
C THR A 232 6.08 20.65 -11.84
N GLY A 233 6.49 19.42 -12.12
CA GLY A 233 7.65 18.79 -11.47
C GLY A 233 7.30 17.69 -10.47
N PRO A 234 8.26 17.26 -9.64
CA PRO A 234 8.13 16.03 -8.84
C PRO A 234 7.16 16.15 -7.66
N MET A 235 6.81 17.38 -7.26
CA MET A 235 5.84 17.66 -6.20
C MET A 235 4.44 17.95 -6.73
N ARG A 236 4.20 17.71 -8.03
CA ARG A 236 2.90 17.95 -8.65
C ARG A 236 1.82 17.15 -7.94
N LEU A 237 0.66 17.79 -7.74
CA LEU A 237 -0.57 17.09 -7.36
C LEU A 237 -0.87 16.01 -8.40
N VAL A 238 -1.28 14.85 -7.92
CA VAL A 238 -1.66 13.73 -8.78
C VAL A 238 -3.17 13.69 -8.77
N ASP A 239 -3.77 13.81 -9.96
CA ASP A 239 -5.21 13.68 -10.11
C ASP A 239 -5.68 12.29 -9.64
N PRO A 240 -6.93 12.17 -9.17
CA PRO A 240 -7.53 10.87 -8.90
C PRO A 240 -7.36 9.92 -10.09
N VAL A 241 -7.06 8.66 -9.80
CA VAL A 241 -6.75 7.64 -10.81
C VAL A 241 -7.84 6.57 -10.83
N PRO A 242 -8.30 6.09 -12.00
CA PRO A 242 -9.19 4.94 -12.06
C PRO A 242 -8.60 3.74 -11.29
N PHE A 243 -9.40 3.04 -10.49
CA PHE A 243 -8.88 1.87 -9.75
C PHE A 243 -8.23 0.82 -10.66
N LYS A 244 -8.79 0.60 -11.86
CA LYS A 244 -8.19 -0.30 -12.87
C LYS A 244 -6.77 0.09 -13.28
N ASP A 245 -6.45 1.39 -13.29
CA ASP A 245 -5.12 1.89 -13.65
C ASP A 245 -4.07 1.65 -12.57
N LEU A 246 -4.48 1.42 -11.30
CA LEU A 246 -3.56 1.00 -10.24
C LEU A 246 -2.93 -0.37 -10.52
N ALA A 247 -3.58 -1.20 -11.36
CA ALA A 247 -3.06 -2.49 -11.79
C ALA A 247 -1.94 -2.39 -12.83
N ARG A 248 -1.67 -1.20 -13.39
CA ARG A 248 -0.61 -1.02 -14.38
C ARG A 248 0.74 -1.39 -13.79
N GLY A 249 1.44 -2.31 -14.46
CA GLY A 249 2.73 -2.85 -14.02
C GLY A 249 2.66 -3.79 -12.81
N VAL A 250 1.47 -4.20 -12.36
CA VAL A 250 1.33 -5.23 -11.33
C VAL A 250 1.46 -6.60 -12.01
N GLN A 251 2.52 -7.33 -11.68
CA GLN A 251 2.77 -8.69 -12.17
C GLN A 251 1.96 -9.72 -11.38
N GLN A 252 1.89 -9.55 -10.06
CA GLN A 252 1.16 -10.44 -9.17
C GLN A 252 0.33 -9.62 -8.20
N PHE A 253 -0.97 -9.88 -8.17
CA PHE A 253 -1.86 -9.25 -7.21
C PHE A 253 -1.61 -9.83 -5.81
N PRO A 254 -1.73 -9.02 -4.75
CA PRO A 254 -1.81 -9.54 -3.40
C PRO A 254 -2.95 -10.56 -3.25
N GLN A 255 -2.73 -11.60 -2.45
CA GLN A 255 -3.64 -12.74 -2.27
C GLN A 255 -3.65 -13.19 -0.81
N GLY A 256 -4.63 -14.00 -0.42
CA GLY A 256 -4.74 -14.53 0.92
C GLY A 256 -4.66 -13.44 1.99
N LYS A 257 -3.73 -13.60 2.93
CA LYS A 257 -3.47 -12.70 4.06
C LYS A 257 -2.79 -11.38 3.68
N ASP A 258 -2.37 -11.23 2.43
CA ASP A 258 -1.75 -10.02 1.88
C ASP A 258 -2.73 -9.18 1.03
N CYS A 259 -3.93 -9.70 0.77
CA CYS A 259 -4.99 -9.00 0.05
C CYS A 259 -5.88 -8.22 1.03
N GLY A 260 -6.10 -6.93 0.78
CA GLY A 260 -6.99 -6.08 1.55
C GLY A 260 -8.11 -5.46 0.70
N ASP A 261 -8.64 -4.34 1.19
CA ASP A 261 -9.73 -3.59 0.56
C ASP A 261 -9.33 -3.05 -0.82
N LEU A 262 -8.11 -2.52 -0.95
CA LEU A 262 -7.63 -1.94 -2.21
C LEU A 262 -7.54 -2.99 -3.32
N THR A 263 -7.06 -4.19 -3.00
CA THR A 263 -7.00 -5.32 -3.93
C THR A 263 -8.40 -5.69 -4.42
N CYS A 264 -9.40 -5.66 -3.54
CA CYS A 264 -10.79 -5.92 -3.90
C CYS A 264 -11.33 -4.87 -4.87
N CYS A 265 -11.12 -3.58 -4.59
CA CYS A 265 -11.50 -2.47 -5.45
C CYS A 265 -10.87 -2.56 -6.85
N VAL A 266 -9.56 -2.79 -6.93
CA VAL A 266 -8.84 -2.91 -8.21
C VAL A 266 -9.35 -4.09 -9.02
N ARG A 267 -9.52 -5.27 -8.40
CA ARG A 267 -10.06 -6.46 -9.07
C ARG A 267 -11.49 -6.26 -9.55
N TYR A 268 -12.31 -5.58 -8.75
CA TYR A 268 -13.68 -5.27 -9.14
C TYR A 268 -13.71 -4.37 -10.38
N HIS A 269 -12.99 -3.25 -10.36
CA HIS A 269 -13.00 -2.30 -11.49
C HIS A 269 -12.38 -2.94 -12.76
N LEU A 270 -11.39 -3.83 -12.64
CA LEU A 270 -10.90 -4.58 -13.81
C LEU A 270 -11.98 -5.48 -14.47
N ARG A 271 -12.93 -6.00 -13.69
CA ARG A 271 -14.05 -6.82 -14.20
C ARG A 271 -15.23 -5.99 -14.69
N HIS A 272 -15.30 -4.73 -14.30
CA HIS A 272 -16.37 -3.80 -14.64
C HIS A 272 -15.77 -2.53 -15.28
N PRO A 273 -15.11 -2.65 -16.46
CA PRO A 273 -14.33 -1.57 -17.05
C PRO A 273 -15.16 -0.37 -17.51
N ASN A 274 -16.49 -0.52 -17.60
CA ASN A 274 -17.45 0.51 -18.00
C ASN A 274 -17.93 1.36 -16.80
N GLU A 275 -17.59 0.99 -15.57
CA GLU A 275 -17.89 1.79 -14.38
C GLU A 275 -16.74 2.76 -14.11
N ASP A 276 -17.07 3.98 -13.68
CA ASP A 276 -16.09 5.07 -13.52
C ASP A 276 -15.65 5.23 -12.06
N TRP A 277 -15.08 4.19 -11.46
CA TRP A 277 -14.59 4.26 -10.08
C TRP A 277 -13.17 4.85 -9.98
N VAL A 278 -13.00 5.95 -9.24
CA VAL A 278 -11.70 6.62 -9.09
C VAL A 278 -11.15 6.57 -7.65
N TYR A 279 -9.86 6.28 -7.54
CA TYR A 279 -9.08 6.34 -6.30
C TYR A 279 -8.46 7.74 -6.12
N PRO A 280 -8.42 8.29 -4.90
CA PRO A 280 -8.95 7.74 -3.64
C PRO A 280 -10.43 8.10 -3.39
N THR A 281 -11.03 8.96 -4.22
CA THR A 281 -12.32 9.62 -3.98
C THR A 281 -13.47 8.66 -3.73
N ASP A 282 -13.60 7.61 -4.56
CA ASP A 282 -14.72 6.69 -4.49
C ASP A 282 -14.43 5.43 -3.66
N PHE A 283 -13.31 5.39 -2.94
CA PHE A 283 -12.89 4.18 -2.24
C PHE A 283 -13.97 3.62 -1.32
N ALA A 284 -14.53 4.46 -0.44
CA ALA A 284 -15.57 4.03 0.49
C ALA A 284 -16.84 3.58 -0.23
N ASN A 285 -17.28 4.33 -1.24
CA ASN A 285 -18.47 4.01 -2.04
C ASN A 285 -18.31 2.67 -2.77
N LEU A 286 -17.13 2.42 -3.34
CA LEU A 286 -16.83 1.17 -4.01
C LEU A 286 -16.74 0.00 -3.03
N ILE A 287 -16.16 0.21 -1.84
CA ILE A 287 -16.14 -0.81 -0.79
C ILE A 287 -17.56 -1.19 -0.36
N ASP A 288 -18.43 -0.22 -0.11
CA ASP A 288 -19.83 -0.48 0.22
C ASP A 288 -20.54 -1.20 -0.94
N HIS A 289 -20.25 -0.80 -2.18
CA HIS A 289 -20.80 -1.42 -3.38
C HIS A 289 -20.42 -2.91 -3.52
N ILE A 290 -19.18 -3.29 -3.18
CA ILE A 290 -18.70 -4.68 -3.29
C ILE A 290 -19.02 -5.56 -2.07
N GLY A 291 -19.80 -5.05 -1.10
CA GLY A 291 -20.27 -5.81 0.07
C GLY A 291 -19.65 -5.40 1.41
N GLY A 292 -19.03 -4.23 1.47
CA GLY A 292 -18.44 -3.66 2.68
C GLY A 292 -16.96 -4.01 2.89
N PRO A 293 -16.33 -3.43 3.93
CA PRO A 293 -14.90 -3.59 4.19
C PRO A 293 -14.52 -5.01 4.56
N MET A 294 -13.33 -5.42 4.16
CA MET A 294 -12.76 -6.71 4.51
C MET A 294 -12.52 -6.77 6.03
N ARG A 295 -12.84 -7.91 6.63
CA ARG A 295 -12.50 -8.17 8.02
C ARG A 295 -10.98 -8.33 8.16
N ILE A 296 -10.34 -7.34 8.78
CA ILE A 296 -8.93 -7.41 9.16
C ILE A 296 -8.79 -8.38 10.33
N SER A 297 -7.74 -9.21 10.26
CA SER A 297 -7.32 -10.14 11.32
C SER A 297 -5.84 -9.95 11.59
N ASP A 298 -5.33 -10.55 12.67
CA ASP A 298 -3.93 -10.41 13.09
C ASP A 298 -2.93 -10.79 11.99
N HIS A 299 -3.33 -11.66 11.06
CA HIS A 299 -2.51 -12.07 9.91
C HIS A 299 -2.35 -11.02 8.81
N HIS A 300 -3.17 -9.97 8.83
CA HIS A 300 -3.15 -8.88 7.85
C HIS A 300 -2.27 -7.70 8.29
N THR A 301 -1.66 -7.77 9.48
CA THR A 301 -0.77 -6.72 9.98
C THR A 301 0.49 -6.60 9.14
N ASP A 302 1.14 -5.43 9.16
CA ASP A 302 2.38 -5.23 8.40
C ASP A 302 3.51 -6.14 8.91
N TYR A 303 3.58 -6.36 10.22
CA TYR A 303 4.56 -7.25 10.84
C TYR A 303 4.44 -8.67 10.28
N GLU A 304 3.23 -9.23 10.28
CA GLU A 304 2.95 -10.56 9.75
C GLU A 304 3.22 -10.66 8.25
N ALA A 305 2.91 -9.61 7.48
CA ALA A 305 3.27 -9.54 6.07
C ALA A 305 4.79 -9.57 5.89
N PHE A 306 5.55 -8.72 6.58
CA PHE A 306 7.01 -8.69 6.45
C PHE A 306 7.66 -10.00 6.85
N MET A 307 7.19 -10.66 7.92
CA MET A 307 7.67 -11.98 8.34
C MET A 307 7.49 -13.04 7.24
N ARG A 308 6.32 -13.09 6.59
CA ARG A 308 6.07 -14.03 5.48
C ARG A 308 6.99 -13.75 4.29
N TRP A 309 7.12 -12.49 3.90
CA TRP A 309 7.94 -12.10 2.76
C TRP A 309 9.45 -12.24 3.02
N GLU A 310 9.90 -12.04 4.26
CA GLU A 310 11.27 -12.34 4.66
C GLU A 310 11.56 -13.84 4.55
N ALA A 311 10.67 -14.70 5.07
CA ALA A 311 10.81 -16.15 4.96
C ALA A 311 10.88 -16.62 3.49
N ALA A 312 10.07 -16.04 2.61
CA ALA A 312 10.13 -16.31 1.17
C ALA A 312 11.45 -15.84 0.54
N MET A 313 11.89 -14.63 0.87
CA MET A 313 13.17 -14.08 0.39
C MET A 313 14.35 -14.97 0.80
N THR A 314 14.38 -15.47 2.04
CA THR A 314 15.48 -16.31 2.55
C THR A 314 15.43 -17.74 2.02
N SER A 315 14.24 -18.32 1.86
CA SER A 315 14.10 -19.69 1.33
C SER A 315 14.37 -19.76 -0.18
N GLY A 316 14.29 -18.62 -0.90
CA GLY A 316 14.30 -18.58 -2.36
C GLY A 316 13.04 -19.19 -2.99
N VAL A 317 12.08 -19.61 -2.15
CA VAL A 317 10.77 -20.11 -2.56
C VAL A 317 9.83 -18.91 -2.53
N LYS A 318 9.07 -18.70 -3.60
CA LYS A 318 8.03 -17.67 -3.62
C LYS A 318 7.02 -17.95 -2.49
N PRO A 319 6.51 -16.92 -1.78
CA PRO A 319 5.56 -17.15 -0.70
C PRO A 319 4.33 -17.88 -1.25
N GLU A 320 3.95 -18.99 -0.60
CA GLU A 320 2.68 -19.66 -0.88
C GLU A 320 1.56 -18.77 -0.31
N ASN A 321 0.75 -18.18 -1.20
CA ASN A 321 -0.40 -17.35 -0.86
C ASN A 321 -1.68 -18.15 -0.68
#